data_AF-A0A2M4CMB2-F1
#
_entry.id   AF-A0A2M4CMB2-F1
#
_cell.length_a   1.000
_cell.length_b   1.000
_cell.length_c   1.000
_cell.angle_alpha   90.00
_cell.angle_beta   90.00
_cell.angle_gamma   90.00
#
_symmetry.space_group_name_H-M   'P 1'
#
loop_
_entity.id
_entity.type
_entity.pdbx_description
1 polymer ?
#
loop_
_entity_poly.entity_id
_entity_poly.type
_entity_poly.pdbx_seq_one_letter_code
_entity_poly.pdbx_strand_id
1 'polypeptide(L)'
;LQAIFLLVDFIVEVPRSQHTRERLAALLGHPVASEELKALLKHFENLVRNYCVGELDADRLRSHFTNLAADQQGRLLEIVNLRKPEIAQKLIDEVNRREGGVPLVEWFDWNVSWVMGSSSLASFRKQLCTVTLACRDVDSRSRTVSFEMDKGQVEETIRQLELIV
;
A
#
# COMPACT_ATOMS: atom_id res chain seq x y z
N LEU A 1 16.47 5.83 -17.58
CA LEU A 1 16.64 5.65 -16.11
C LEU A 1 15.40 6.10 -15.34
N GLN A 2 15.02 7.38 -15.45
CA GLN A 2 13.85 7.93 -14.76
C GLN A 2 12.55 7.12 -15.01
N ALA A 3 12.34 6.64 -16.24
CA ALA A 3 11.18 5.81 -16.55
C ALA A 3 11.14 4.47 -15.78
N ILE A 4 12.28 3.81 -15.54
CA ILE A 4 12.33 2.53 -14.81
C ILE A 4 12.00 2.75 -13.33
N PHE A 5 12.54 3.80 -12.72
CA PHE A 5 12.18 4.17 -11.35
C PHE A 5 10.69 4.45 -11.22
N LEU A 6 10.13 5.24 -12.14
CA LEU A 6 8.70 5.54 -12.14
C LEU A 6 7.83 4.30 -12.41
N LEU A 7 8.29 3.34 -13.20
CA LEU A 7 7.60 2.08 -13.42
C LEU A 7 7.55 1.23 -12.13
N VAL A 8 8.63 1.21 -11.36
CA VAL A 8 8.65 0.53 -10.05
C VAL A 8 7.83 1.29 -9.01
N ASP A 9 7.90 2.62 -8.99
CA ASP A 9 7.05 3.45 -8.14
C ASP A 9 5.57 3.20 -8.44
N PHE A 10 5.20 3.11 -9.72
CA PHE A 10 3.84 2.75 -10.12
C PHE A 10 3.38 1.37 -9.61
N ILE A 11 4.31 0.41 -9.47
CA ILE A 11 4.00 -0.88 -8.86
C ILE A 11 3.77 -0.72 -7.36
N VAL A 12 4.65 -0.01 -6.65
CA VAL A 12 4.61 0.09 -5.17
C VAL A 12 3.51 1.03 -4.67
N GLU A 13 3.13 2.04 -5.43
CA GLU A 13 2.22 3.10 -5.01
C GLU A 13 0.77 2.62 -4.85
N VAL A 14 0.20 2.75 -3.63
CA VAL A 14 -1.18 2.39 -3.30
C VAL A 14 -1.83 3.50 -2.45
N PRO A 15 -2.91 4.17 -2.91
CA PRO A 15 -3.56 4.00 -4.21
C PRO A 15 -2.68 4.53 -5.35
N ARG A 16 -2.81 3.93 -6.54
CA ARG A 16 -2.04 4.36 -7.73
C ARG A 16 -2.31 5.84 -8.01
N SER A 17 -1.26 6.66 -8.02
CA SER A 17 -1.42 8.09 -8.28
C SER A 17 -1.61 8.35 -9.77
N GLN A 18 -2.58 9.22 -10.07
CA GLN A 18 -2.76 9.75 -11.41
C GLN A 18 -1.50 10.50 -11.88
N HIS A 19 -0.78 11.15 -10.97
CA HIS A 19 0.43 11.90 -11.28
C HIS A 19 1.58 11.02 -11.79
N THR A 20 1.82 9.87 -11.15
CA THR A 20 2.85 8.91 -11.58
C THR A 20 2.54 8.39 -12.98
N ARG A 21 1.26 8.11 -13.25
CA ARG A 21 0.79 7.68 -14.57
C ARG A 21 0.94 8.77 -15.64
N GLU A 22 0.65 10.03 -15.32
CA GLU A 22 0.84 11.17 -16.23
C GLU A 22 2.32 11.36 -16.61
N ARG A 23 3.23 11.23 -15.63
CA ARG A 23 4.68 11.30 -15.88
C ARG A 23 5.16 10.14 -16.75
N LEU A 24 4.67 8.93 -16.52
CA LEU A 24 4.98 7.76 -17.35
C LEU A 24 4.45 7.93 -18.77
N ALA A 25 3.23 8.44 -18.93
CA ALA A 25 2.64 8.74 -20.22
C ALA A 25 3.50 9.74 -21.02
N ALA A 26 3.92 10.83 -20.37
CA ALA A 26 4.80 11.84 -20.97
C ALA A 26 6.18 11.26 -21.37
N LEU A 27 6.80 10.45 -20.51
CA LEU A 27 8.13 9.87 -20.79
C LEU A 27 8.11 8.78 -21.87
N LEU A 28 7.01 8.03 -21.97
CA LEU A 28 6.86 6.94 -22.93
C LEU A 28 6.18 7.40 -24.23
N GLY A 29 5.77 8.66 -24.34
CA GLY A 29 5.14 9.22 -25.54
C GLY A 29 3.72 8.73 -25.80
N HIS A 30 3.02 8.23 -24.78
CA HIS A 30 1.64 7.75 -24.90
C HIS A 30 0.66 8.76 -24.28
N PRO A 31 -0.58 8.85 -24.79
CA PRO A 31 -1.67 9.51 -24.09
C PRO A 31 -1.92 8.85 -22.72
N VAL A 32 -2.24 9.64 -21.69
CA VAL A 32 -2.50 9.15 -20.32
C VAL A 32 -3.61 8.07 -20.29
N ALA A 33 -4.63 8.26 -21.12
CA ALA A 33 -5.77 7.35 -21.27
C ALA A 33 -5.52 6.18 -22.24
N SER A 34 -4.32 6.05 -22.81
CA SER A 34 -4.00 5.00 -23.79
C SER A 34 -4.17 3.59 -23.21
N GLU A 35 -4.89 2.74 -23.93
CA GLU A 35 -5.00 1.30 -23.62
C GLU A 35 -3.65 0.59 -23.77
N GLU A 36 -2.79 1.04 -24.69
CA GLU A 36 -1.44 0.50 -24.86
C GLU A 36 -0.59 0.78 -23.61
N LEU A 37 -0.67 2.00 -23.07
CA LEU A 37 0.03 2.36 -21.84
C LEU A 37 -0.48 1.49 -20.67
N LYS A 38 -1.81 1.30 -20.55
CA LYS A 38 -2.38 0.41 -19.52
C LYS A 38 -1.87 -1.02 -19.67
N ALA A 39 -1.84 -1.55 -20.89
CA ALA A 39 -1.37 -2.90 -21.18
C ALA A 39 0.12 -3.05 -20.84
N LEU A 40 0.95 -2.08 -21.22
CA LEU A 40 2.39 -2.05 -20.93
C LEU A 40 2.65 -2.04 -19.42
N LEU A 41 1.98 -1.15 -18.68
CA LEU A 41 2.14 -1.05 -17.23
C LEU A 41 1.72 -2.34 -16.52
N LYS A 42 0.61 -2.95 -16.95
CA LYS A 42 0.14 -4.24 -16.42
C LYS A 42 1.12 -5.37 -16.74
N HIS A 43 1.66 -5.39 -17.95
CA HIS A 43 2.65 -6.39 -18.35
C HIS A 43 3.93 -6.28 -17.52
N PHE A 44 4.45 -5.06 -17.36
CA PHE A 44 5.63 -4.80 -16.53
C PHE A 44 5.40 -5.21 -15.07
N GLU A 45 4.25 -4.84 -14.49
CA GLU A 45 3.89 -5.24 -13.12
C GLU A 45 3.88 -6.77 -12.94
N ASN A 46 3.28 -7.50 -13.89
CA ASN A 46 3.24 -8.96 -13.83
C ASN A 46 4.63 -9.60 -13.92
N LEU A 47 5.50 -9.09 -14.80
CA LEU A 47 6.87 -9.59 -14.92
C LEU A 47 7.66 -9.38 -13.62
N VAL A 48 7.60 -8.18 -13.06
CA VAL A 48 8.28 -7.86 -11.80
C VAL A 48 7.70 -8.67 -10.65
N ARG A 49 6.37 -8.83 -10.57
CA ARG A 49 5.71 -9.68 -9.58
C ARG A 49 6.22 -11.12 -9.65
N ASN A 50 6.16 -11.74 -10.83
CA ASN A 50 6.58 -13.12 -11.05
C ASN A 50 8.07 -13.31 -10.72
N TYR A 51 8.91 -12.32 -11.02
CA TYR A 51 10.31 -12.33 -10.58
C TYR A 51 10.45 -12.23 -9.06
N CYS A 52 9.69 -11.36 -8.41
CA CYS A 52 9.75 -11.17 -6.96
C CYS A 52 9.30 -12.43 -6.19
N VAL A 53 8.29 -13.16 -6.69
CA VAL A 53 7.80 -14.41 -6.09
C VAL A 53 8.61 -15.65 -6.50
N GLY A 54 9.61 -15.51 -7.38
CA GLY A 54 10.50 -16.61 -7.80
C GLY A 54 9.97 -17.49 -8.93
N GLU A 55 8.87 -17.11 -9.59
CA GLU A 55 8.35 -17.78 -10.79
C GLU A 55 9.16 -17.46 -12.05
N LEU A 56 9.89 -16.33 -12.05
CA LEU A 56 10.83 -15.94 -13.09
C LEU A 56 12.23 -15.80 -12.51
N ASP A 57 13.21 -16.34 -13.22
CA ASP A 57 14.62 -16.07 -12.96
C ASP A 57 15.07 -14.75 -13.60
N ALA A 58 16.27 -14.29 -13.23
CA ALA A 58 16.81 -13.01 -13.69
C ALA A 58 17.08 -12.98 -15.21
N ASP A 59 17.45 -14.12 -15.80
CA ASP A 59 17.80 -14.21 -17.22
C ASP A 59 16.54 -14.18 -18.09
N ARG A 60 15.48 -14.88 -17.67
CA ARG A 60 14.16 -14.80 -18.26
C ARG A 60 13.59 -13.40 -18.15
N LEU A 61 13.70 -12.74 -16.99
CA LEU A 61 13.25 -11.36 -16.85
C LEU A 61 13.96 -10.44 -17.87
N ARG A 62 15.29 -10.56 -18.01
CA ARG A 62 16.06 -9.79 -19.00
C ARG A 62 15.63 -10.07 -20.43
N SER A 63 15.27 -11.32 -20.77
CA SER A 63 14.82 -11.69 -22.10
C SER A 63 13.53 -11.00 -22.55
N HIS A 64 12.70 -10.51 -21.62
CA HIS A 64 11.53 -9.68 -21.93
C HIS A 64 11.88 -8.24 -22.36
N PHE A 65 13.13 -7.81 -22.16
CA PHE A 65 13.60 -6.46 -22.45
C PHE A 65 14.72 -6.45 -23.50
N THR A 66 14.70 -7.38 -24.46
CA THR A 66 15.69 -7.45 -25.56
C THR A 66 15.77 -6.18 -26.39
N ASN A 67 14.72 -5.37 -26.40
CA ASN A 67 14.67 -4.08 -27.08
C ASN A 67 15.49 -2.99 -26.36
N LEU A 68 15.90 -3.23 -25.11
CA LEU A 68 16.80 -2.37 -24.36
C LEU A 68 18.26 -2.80 -24.58
N ALA A 69 19.17 -1.84 -24.54
CA ALA A 69 20.59 -2.13 -24.57
C ALA A 69 21.02 -2.95 -23.31
N ALA A 70 22.07 -3.76 -23.43
CA ALA A 70 22.47 -4.69 -22.39
C ALA A 70 22.80 -4.01 -21.04
N ASP A 71 23.36 -2.80 -21.09
CA ASP A 71 23.62 -1.96 -19.91
C ASP A 71 22.30 -1.53 -19.22
N GLN A 72 21.26 -1.25 -20.00
CA GLN A 72 19.94 -0.86 -19.50
C GLN A 72 19.19 -2.04 -18.89
N GLN A 73 19.31 -3.24 -19.48
CA GLN A 73 18.76 -4.47 -18.91
C GLN A 73 19.40 -4.81 -17.56
N GLY A 74 20.72 -4.65 -17.44
CA GLY A 74 21.44 -4.82 -16.18
C GLY A 74 20.95 -3.86 -15.10
N ARG A 75 20.84 -2.58 -15.44
CA ARG A 75 20.34 -1.54 -14.52
C ARG A 75 18.88 -1.74 -14.12
N LEU A 76 18.03 -2.23 -15.02
CA LEU A 76 16.64 -2.55 -14.70
C LEU A 76 16.57 -3.61 -13.60
N LEU A 77 17.34 -4.69 -13.76
CA LEU A 77 17.40 -5.76 -12.77
C LEU A 77 17.91 -5.25 -11.42
N GLU A 78 18.94 -4.39 -11.43
CA GLU A 78 19.48 -3.77 -10.22
C GLU A 78 18.41 -2.95 -9.48
N ILE A 79 17.68 -2.07 -10.19
CA ILE A 79 16.62 -1.25 -9.60
C ILE A 79 15.49 -2.13 -9.02
N VAL A 80 15.07 -3.16 -9.75
CA VAL A 80 14.04 -4.10 -9.28
C VAL A 80 14.51 -4.84 -8.03
N ASN A 81 15.78 -5.26 -7.98
CA ASN A 81 16.34 -5.91 -6.79
C ASN A 81 16.43 -4.99 -5.59
N LEU A 82 16.83 -3.73 -5.78
CA LEU A 82 16.87 -2.73 -4.70
C LEU A 82 15.48 -2.48 -4.10
N ARG A 83 14.44 -2.46 -4.92
CA ARG A 83 13.05 -2.21 -4.51
C ARG A 83 12.25 -3.48 -4.20
N LYS A 84 12.89 -4.66 -4.29
CA LYS A 84 12.26 -5.96 -4.04
C LYS A 84 11.58 -6.05 -2.67
N PRO A 85 12.14 -5.51 -1.56
CA PRO A 85 11.47 -5.55 -0.25
C PRO A 85 10.14 -4.79 -0.24
N GLU A 86 10.06 -3.63 -0.90
CA GLU A 86 8.82 -2.84 -0.98
C GLU A 86 7.76 -3.54 -1.83
N ILE A 87 8.17 -4.14 -2.95
CA ILE A 87 7.28 -4.94 -3.78
C ILE A 87 6.79 -6.15 -2.99
N ALA A 88 7.65 -6.83 -2.23
CA ALA A 88 7.28 -7.96 -1.40
C ALA A 88 6.26 -7.57 -0.32
N GLN A 89 6.49 -6.45 0.39
CA GLN A 89 5.53 -5.94 1.37
C GLN A 89 4.16 -5.69 0.72
N LYS A 90 4.14 -5.02 -0.43
CA LYS A 90 2.91 -4.78 -1.18
C LYS A 90 2.19 -6.09 -1.56
N LEU A 91 2.92 -7.12 -1.97
CA LEU A 91 2.35 -8.44 -2.29
C LEU A 91 1.75 -9.11 -1.05
N ILE A 92 2.43 -9.02 0.09
CA ILE A 92 1.92 -9.51 1.37
C ILE A 92 0.64 -8.77 1.74
N ASP A 93 0.62 -7.44 1.65
CA ASP A 93 -0.55 -6.62 1.93
C ASP A 93 -1.72 -6.91 0.97
N GLU A 94 -1.44 -7.23 -0.30
CA GLU A 94 -2.45 -7.69 -1.26
C GLU A 94 -3.05 -9.04 -0.87
N VAL A 95 -2.23 -10.00 -0.44
CA VAL A 95 -2.68 -11.32 0.02
C VAL A 95 -3.48 -11.20 1.30
N ASN A 96 -2.96 -10.48 2.30
CA ASN A 96 -3.63 -10.25 3.58
C ASN A 96 -5.00 -9.61 3.41
N ARG A 97 -5.14 -8.66 2.46
CA ARG A 97 -6.44 -8.06 2.14
C ARG A 97 -7.40 -9.06 1.48
N ARG A 98 -6.94 -9.91 0.57
CA ARG A 98 -7.80 -10.83 -0.19
C ARG A 98 -8.22 -12.06 0.60
N GLU A 99 -7.25 -12.69 1.27
CA GLU A 99 -7.46 -13.97 1.96
C GLU A 99 -7.94 -13.78 3.39
N GLY A 100 -7.53 -12.68 4.05
CA GLY A 100 -7.94 -12.39 5.42
C GLY A 100 -9.42 -12.02 5.57
N GLY A 101 -10.07 -11.53 4.51
CA GLY A 101 -11.47 -11.08 4.55
C GLY A 101 -11.75 -9.91 5.49
N VAL A 102 -10.72 -9.35 6.12
CA VAL A 102 -10.78 -8.20 7.04
C VAL A 102 -9.95 -7.04 6.45
N PRO A 103 -10.43 -5.79 6.54
CA PRO A 103 -9.67 -4.63 6.07
C PRO A 103 -8.30 -4.52 6.77
N LEU A 104 -7.24 -4.30 6.00
CA LEU A 104 -5.89 -4.12 6.53
C LEU A 104 -5.75 -2.73 7.15
N VAL A 105 -5.29 -2.63 8.39
CA VAL A 105 -5.02 -1.33 9.06
C VAL A 105 -3.70 -0.78 8.55
N GLU A 106 -3.70 0.42 7.96
CA GLU A 106 -2.48 1.08 7.48
C GLU A 106 -1.87 1.97 8.55
N TRP A 107 -2.72 2.73 9.23
CA TRP A 107 -2.34 3.60 10.33
C TRP A 107 -3.54 3.78 11.26
N PHE A 108 -3.24 4.22 12.48
CA PHE A 108 -4.26 4.63 13.43
C PHE A 108 -3.91 5.99 14.02
N ASP A 109 -4.94 6.75 14.37
CA ASP A 109 -4.84 8.00 15.10
C ASP A 109 -5.77 7.94 16.31
N TRP A 110 -5.46 8.69 17.36
CA TRP A 110 -6.20 8.68 18.61
C TRP A 110 -6.32 10.08 19.19
N ASN A 111 -7.47 10.36 19.78
CA ASN A 111 -7.74 11.62 20.45
C ASN A 111 -8.46 11.37 21.77
N VAL A 112 -8.04 12.07 22.84
CA VAL A 112 -8.68 12.00 24.15
C VAL A 112 -9.47 13.27 24.39
N SER A 113 -10.78 13.13 24.54
CA SER A 113 -11.69 14.23 24.83
C SER A 113 -12.32 14.09 26.21
N TRP A 114 -12.71 15.22 26.78
CA TRP A 114 -13.46 15.27 28.03
C TRP A 114 -14.90 15.63 27.73
N VAL A 115 -15.82 14.71 28.02
CA VAL A 115 -17.26 14.92 27.79
C VAL A 115 -17.93 15.25 29.12
N MET A 116 -18.71 16.33 29.14
CA MET A 116 -19.56 16.70 30.28
C MET A 116 -20.92 16.02 30.15
N GLY A 117 -21.37 15.34 31.22
CA GLY A 117 -22.69 14.71 31.25
C GLY A 117 -23.83 15.75 31.24
N SER A 118 -24.94 15.43 30.56
CA SER A 118 -26.12 16.30 30.42
C SER A 118 -27.08 16.29 31.61
N SER A 119 -26.88 15.40 32.58
CA SER A 119 -27.66 15.34 33.82
C SER A 119 -27.13 16.31 34.88
N SER A 120 -28.02 16.85 35.71
CA SER A 120 -27.84 17.88 36.76
C SER A 120 -26.67 17.73 37.75
N LEU A 121 -25.91 16.64 37.68
CA LEU A 121 -24.59 16.45 38.28
C LEU A 121 -23.48 16.77 37.27
N ALA A 122 -23.41 18.03 36.82
CA ALA A 122 -22.45 18.54 35.83
C ALA A 122 -20.96 18.45 36.23
N SER A 123 -20.66 17.76 37.34
CA SER A 123 -19.31 17.58 37.89
C SER A 123 -18.61 16.31 37.40
N PHE A 124 -19.33 15.37 36.77
CA PHE A 124 -18.71 14.16 36.21
C PHE A 124 -18.15 14.44 34.81
N ARG A 125 -16.84 14.69 34.73
CA ARG A 125 -16.08 14.72 33.48
C ARG A 125 -15.68 13.29 33.13
N LYS A 126 -16.23 12.72 32.05
CA LYS A 126 -15.81 11.41 31.56
C LYS A 126 -14.70 11.61 30.52
N GLN A 127 -13.56 10.94 30.72
CA GLN A 127 -12.53 10.83 29.69
C GLN A 127 -12.99 9.81 28.66
N LEU A 128 -12.89 10.17 27.39
CA LEU A 128 -13.26 9.32 26.27
C LEU A 128 -12.16 9.37 25.22
N CYS A 129 -11.64 8.20 24.87
CA CYS A 129 -10.63 8.02 23.84
C CYS A 129 -11.34 7.65 22.53
N THR A 130 -11.20 8.49 21.51
CA THR A 130 -11.65 8.17 20.16
C THR A 130 -10.47 7.64 19.38
N VAL A 131 -10.56 6.39 18.93
CA VAL A 131 -9.56 5.76 18.07
C VAL A 131 -10.11 5.74 16.65
N THR A 132 -9.29 6.16 15.71
CA THR A 132 -9.59 6.18 14.29
C THR A 132 -8.60 5.29 13.56
N LEU A 133 -9.08 4.19 13.01
CA LEU A 133 -8.31 3.28 12.18
C LEU A 133 -8.52 3.64 10.71
N ALA A 134 -7.43 3.88 9.99
CA ALA A 134 -7.47 3.92 8.54
C ALA A 134 -7.18 2.52 8.01
N CYS A 135 -8.24 1.92 7.46
CA CYS A 135 -8.18 0.59 6.90
C CYS A 135 -8.25 0.64 5.38
N ARG A 136 -7.73 -0.39 4.73
CA ARG A 136 -7.86 -0.61 3.29
C ARG A 136 -8.58 -1.92 3.03
N ASP A 137 -9.65 -1.83 2.24
CA ASP A 137 -10.48 -2.96 1.85
C ASP A 137 -9.87 -3.76 0.69
N VAL A 138 -10.50 -4.89 0.34
CA VAL A 138 -10.14 -5.78 -0.79
C VAL A 138 -10.02 -5.00 -2.10
N ASP A 139 -10.92 -4.05 -2.32
CA ASP A 139 -10.95 -3.17 -3.51
C ASP A 139 -9.92 -2.02 -3.46
N SER A 140 -8.99 -2.04 -2.50
CA SER A 140 -8.02 -0.96 -2.26
C SER A 140 -8.65 0.39 -1.89
N ARG A 141 -9.93 0.41 -1.52
CA ARG A 141 -10.64 1.59 -1.03
C ARG A 141 -10.25 1.88 0.42
N SER A 142 -9.95 3.15 0.70
CA SER A 142 -9.73 3.62 2.06
C SER A 142 -11.06 3.63 2.82
N ARG A 143 -11.08 3.00 3.99
CA ARG A 143 -12.20 3.02 4.92
C ARG A 143 -11.69 3.45 6.28
N THR A 144 -12.33 4.46 6.85
CA THR A 144 -12.04 4.90 8.20
C THR A 144 -13.02 4.23 9.16
N VAL A 145 -12.50 3.57 10.18
CA VAL A 145 -13.29 3.00 11.28
C VAL A 145 -12.95 3.75 12.55
N SER A 146 -13.90 4.55 13.04
CA SER A 146 -13.74 5.30 14.28
C SER A 146 -14.63 4.71 15.36
N PHE A 147 -14.08 4.53 16.56
CA PHE A 147 -14.81 4.05 17.72
C PHE A 147 -14.31 4.74 18.99
N GLU A 148 -15.17 4.72 20.01
CA GLU A 148 -14.95 5.39 21.28
C GLU A 148 -14.74 4.35 22.38
N MET A 149 -13.77 4.61 23.23
CA MET A 149 -13.37 3.73 24.32
C MET A 149 -13.25 4.52 25.62
N ASP A 150 -13.69 3.92 26.71
CA ASP A 150 -13.29 4.37 28.04
C ASP A 150 -11.92 3.83 28.44
N LYS A 151 -11.38 4.34 29.56
CA LYS A 151 -10.06 3.94 30.06
C LYS A 151 -9.92 2.42 30.25
N GLY A 152 -10.95 1.76 30.79
CA GLY A 152 -10.89 0.32 31.06
C GLY A 152 -10.88 -0.49 29.77
N GLN A 153 -11.66 -0.07 28.77
CA GLN A 153 -11.66 -0.69 27.45
C GLN A 153 -10.32 -0.52 26.72
N VAL A 154 -9.67 0.64 26.86
CA VAL A 154 -8.32 0.89 26.31
C VAL A 154 -7.29 -0.05 26.95
N GLU A 155 -7.27 -0.14 28.28
CA GLU A 155 -6.34 -1.01 29.01
C GLU A 155 -6.53 -2.48 28.62
N GLU A 156 -7.77 -2.95 28.50
CA GLU A 156 -8.06 -4.31 28.05
C GLU A 156 -7.59 -4.55 26.61
N THR A 157 -7.78 -3.57 25.72
CA THR A 157 -7.36 -3.71 24.31
C THR A 157 -5.84 -3.78 24.19
N ILE A 158 -5.10 -2.95 24.93
CA ILE A 158 -3.64 -3.02 24.99
C ILE A 158 -3.21 -4.40 25.48
N ARG A 159 -3.82 -4.90 26.56
CA ARG A 159 -3.51 -6.23 27.11
C ARG A 159 -3.72 -7.35 26.10
N GLN A 160 -4.81 -7.32 25.33
CA GLN A 160 -5.08 -8.35 24.32
C GLN A 160 -4.09 -8.26 23.15
N LEU A 161 -3.68 -7.06 22.75
CA LEU A 161 -2.70 -6.87 21.67
C LEU A 161 -1.31 -7.36 22.09
N GLU A 162 -0.88 -7.09 23.32
CA GLU A 162 0.41 -7.56 23.86
C GLU A 162 0.52 -9.09 23.98
N LEU A 163 -0.60 -9.81 24.00
CA LEU A 163 -0.59 -11.28 24.00
C LEU A 163 -0.40 -11.87 22.60
N ILE A 164 -0.67 -11.10 21.55
CA ILE A 164 -0.61 -11.54 20.15
C ILE A 164 0.77 -11.20 19.53
N VAL A 165 1.44 -10.17 20.05
CA VAL A 165 2.81 -9.75 19.68
C VAL A 165 3.86 -10.60 20.36
#